data_AF-A0A7U9S5M8-F1
#
_entry.id   AF-A0A7U9S5M8-F1
#
_cell.length_a   1.000
_cell.length_b   1.000
_cell.length_c   1.000
_cell.angle_alpha   90.00
_cell.angle_beta   90.00
_cell.angle_gamma   90.00
#
_symmetry.space_group_name_H-M   'P 1'
#
loop_
_entity.id
_entity.type
_entity.pdbx_description
1 polymer ?
#
loop_
_entity_poly.entity_id
_entity_poly.type
_entity_poly.pdbx_seq_one_letter_code
_entity_poly.pdbx_strand_id
1 'polypeptide(L)'
;MMRLNYPYFPSVEEVVEKEEALYIVMEYLEGETLEQILKRSGPQSQADVVRWARDMCLVLGYLHNCRPPVIYRDMKPGNIMLQPGGNLRLIDFGAVFTGDGDTPNLGTRGYAAPEQLAGEQADARTDIYGLGVTMYHLLTGQEPGQVRDGAFQLRGCSRRLSRKLDRIVRRCTRPNPDQRYPSCEDLRKDLENFANRKKL
;
A
#
# COMPACT_ATOMS: atom_id res chain seq x y z
N MET A 1 1.25 -7.44 23.06
CA MET A 1 0.47 -7.37 21.80
C MET A 1 -0.05 -5.95 21.65
N MET A 2 0.37 -5.22 20.61
CA MET A 2 -0.09 -3.85 20.38
C MET A 2 -1.55 -3.90 19.93
N ARG A 3 -2.48 -3.36 20.75
CA ARG A 3 -3.90 -3.29 20.39
C ARG A 3 -4.08 -2.13 19.40
N LEU A 4 -3.95 -2.41 18.11
CA LEU A 4 -4.29 -1.46 17.04
C LEU A 4 -5.82 -1.38 16.95
N ASN A 5 -6.43 -0.52 17.76
CA ASN A 5 -7.88 -0.30 17.70
C ASN A 5 -8.16 0.89 16.77
N TYR A 6 -8.17 0.60 15.47
CA TYR A 6 -8.41 1.59 14.42
C TYR A 6 -9.35 1.00 13.37
N PRO A 7 -10.35 1.76 12.86
CA PRO A 7 -11.46 1.22 12.06
C PRO A 7 -11.05 0.61 10.71
N TYR A 8 -9.76 0.71 10.35
CA TYR A 8 -9.21 0.21 9.09
C TYR A 8 -8.58 -1.18 9.22
N PHE A 9 -8.56 -1.78 10.41
CA PHE A 9 -8.00 -3.09 10.68
C PHE A 9 -9.09 -4.07 11.12
N PRO A 10 -9.03 -5.36 10.75
CA PRO A 10 -9.90 -6.38 11.31
C PRO A 10 -9.61 -6.53 12.80
N SER A 11 -10.65 -6.68 13.60
CA SER A 11 -10.49 -7.00 15.02
C SER A 11 -9.99 -8.44 15.16
N VAL A 12 -8.91 -8.65 15.92
CA VAL A 12 -8.47 -10.01 16.29
C VAL A 12 -9.34 -10.52 17.42
N GLU A 13 -10.04 -11.63 17.20
CA GLU A 13 -10.93 -12.25 18.18
C GLU A 13 -10.15 -13.22 19.07
N GLU A 14 -9.35 -14.09 18.46
CA GLU A 14 -8.61 -15.14 19.15
C GLU A 14 -7.30 -15.46 18.43
N VAL A 15 -6.27 -15.81 19.18
CA VAL A 15 -5.04 -16.43 18.64
C VAL A 15 -4.93 -17.81 19.25
N VAL A 16 -4.95 -18.83 18.41
CA VAL A 16 -4.90 -20.24 18.81
C VAL A 16 -3.55 -20.82 18.38
N GLU A 17 -2.80 -21.33 19.35
CA GLU A 17 -1.61 -22.12 19.10
C GLU A 17 -2.00 -23.60 19.16
N LYS A 18 -1.77 -24.34 18.08
CA LYS A 18 -2.06 -25.78 18.04
C LYS A 18 -0.99 -26.49 17.24
N GLU A 19 -0.41 -27.54 17.84
CA GLU A 19 0.75 -28.25 17.32
C GLU A 19 1.95 -27.29 17.11
N GLU A 20 2.42 -27.14 15.87
CA GLU A 20 3.50 -26.22 15.47
C GLU A 20 2.97 -25.05 14.61
N ALA A 21 1.65 -24.79 14.65
CA ALA A 21 1.00 -23.77 13.85
C ALA A 21 0.30 -22.71 14.72
N LEU A 22 0.40 -21.46 14.27
CA LEU A 22 -0.32 -20.32 14.82
C LEU A 22 -1.55 -20.02 13.95
N TYR A 23 -2.73 -20.03 14.55
CA TYR A 23 -3.99 -19.66 13.91
C TYR A 23 -4.47 -18.33 14.48
N ILE A 24 -4.81 -17.38 13.61
CA ILE A 24 -5.35 -16.08 13.99
C ILE A 24 -6.80 -16.01 13.54
N VAL A 25 -7.73 -15.95 14.49
CA VAL A 25 -9.16 -15.73 14.25
C VAL A 25 -9.43 -14.24 14.33
N MET A 26 -10.03 -13.69 13.27
CA MET A 26 -10.28 -12.26 13.13
C MET A 26 -11.66 -12.00 12.53
N GLU A 27 -12.14 -10.77 12.71
CA GLU A 27 -13.35 -10.24 12.10
C GLU A 27 -13.44 -10.63 10.62
N TYR A 28 -14.55 -11.26 10.23
CA TYR A 28 -14.84 -11.49 8.83
C TYR A 28 -15.19 -10.16 8.16
N LEU A 29 -14.40 -9.78 7.16
CA LEU A 29 -14.62 -8.58 6.39
C LEU A 29 -15.36 -8.92 5.10
N GLU A 30 -16.58 -8.37 4.95
CA GLU A 30 -17.29 -8.41 3.68
C GLU A 30 -16.64 -7.48 2.66
N GLY A 31 -16.49 -7.95 1.42
CA GLY A 31 -15.95 -7.16 0.31
C GLY A 31 -15.10 -7.97 -0.67
N GLU A 32 -14.43 -7.26 -1.56
CA GLU A 32 -13.45 -7.82 -2.50
C GLU A 32 -12.10 -7.12 -2.30
N THR A 33 -11.00 -7.86 -2.43
CA THR A 33 -9.67 -7.24 -2.48
C THR A 33 -9.52 -6.41 -3.76
N LEU A 34 -8.68 -5.37 -3.71
CA LEU A 34 -8.39 -4.59 -4.92
C LEU A 34 -7.72 -5.46 -6.00
N GLU A 35 -7.04 -6.56 -5.62
CA GLU A 35 -6.55 -7.56 -6.57
C GLU A 35 -7.68 -8.31 -7.28
N GLN A 36 -8.70 -8.76 -6.53
CA GLN A 36 -9.88 -9.43 -7.11
C GLN A 36 -10.61 -8.49 -8.07
N ILE A 37 -10.79 -7.23 -7.67
CA ILE A 37 -11.41 -6.20 -8.52
C ILE A 37 -10.58 -5.97 -9.79
N LEU A 38 -9.25 -5.89 -9.68
CA LEU A 38 -8.34 -5.73 -10.82
C LEU A 38 -8.42 -6.93 -11.77
N LYS A 39 -8.43 -8.16 -11.26
CA LYS A 39 -8.60 -9.39 -12.06
C LYS A 39 -9.96 -9.42 -12.77
N ARG A 40 -11.02 -9.00 -12.09
CA ARG A 40 -12.40 -9.03 -12.60
C ARG A 40 -12.70 -7.93 -13.61
N SER A 41 -12.21 -6.71 -13.38
CA SER A 41 -12.61 -5.51 -14.11
C SER A 41 -11.46 -4.83 -14.88
N GLY A 42 -10.25 -5.36 -14.80
CA GLY A 42 -9.07 -4.77 -15.43
C GLY A 42 -8.62 -3.48 -14.74
N PRO A 43 -7.84 -2.61 -15.43
CA PRO A 43 -7.33 -1.38 -14.85
C PRO A 43 -8.43 -0.45 -14.34
N GLN A 44 -8.22 0.11 -13.16
CA GLN A 44 -9.18 0.92 -12.42
C GLN A 44 -9.08 2.41 -12.78
N SER A 45 -10.15 3.16 -12.50
CA SER A 45 -10.19 4.58 -12.81
C SER A 45 -9.18 5.36 -11.97
N GLN A 46 -8.58 6.40 -12.56
CA GLN A 46 -7.69 7.29 -11.80
C GLN A 46 -8.40 8.02 -10.66
N ALA A 47 -9.73 8.15 -10.68
CA ALA A 47 -10.49 8.74 -9.59
C ALA A 47 -10.56 7.77 -8.40
N ASP A 48 -10.85 6.49 -8.65
CA ASP A 48 -10.92 5.46 -7.62
C ASP A 48 -9.56 5.19 -7.01
N VAL A 49 -8.52 5.01 -7.83
CA VAL A 49 -7.16 4.75 -7.32
C VAL A 49 -6.66 5.91 -6.46
N VAL A 50 -6.97 7.15 -6.82
CA VAL A 50 -6.59 8.32 -6.00
C VAL A 50 -7.38 8.38 -4.69
N ARG A 51 -8.68 8.05 -4.71
CA ARG A 51 -9.49 7.94 -3.49
C ARG A 51 -8.90 6.88 -2.55
N TRP A 52 -8.71 5.67 -3.06
CA TRP A 52 -8.15 4.55 -2.31
C TRP A 52 -6.75 4.83 -1.76
N ALA A 53 -5.87 5.45 -2.55
CA ALA A 53 -4.53 5.81 -2.10
C ALA A 53 -4.54 6.87 -0.98
N ARG A 54 -5.49 7.82 -1.01
CA ARG A 54 -5.65 8.80 0.09
C ARG A 54 -6.10 8.12 1.37
N ASP A 55 -7.06 7.20 1.29
CA ASP A 55 -7.52 6.45 2.46
C ASP A 55 -6.36 5.62 3.04
N MET A 56 -5.58 4.94 2.19
CA MET A 56 -4.38 4.21 2.65
C MET A 56 -3.30 5.11 3.25
N CYS A 57 -3.15 6.35 2.79
CA CYS A 57 -2.25 7.30 3.46
C CYS A 57 -2.68 7.60 4.90
N LEU A 58 -3.99 7.63 5.19
CA LEU A 58 -4.48 7.82 6.56
C LEU A 58 -4.16 6.59 7.43
N VAL A 59 -4.38 5.39 6.89
CA VAL A 59 -4.12 4.13 7.60
C VAL A 59 -2.63 3.94 7.89
N LEU A 60 -1.77 4.10 6.87
CA LEU A 60 -0.33 4.01 7.03
C LEU A 60 0.19 5.13 7.94
N GLY A 61 -0.33 6.35 7.79
CA GLY A 61 0.01 7.47 8.66
C GLY A 61 -0.31 7.20 10.13
N TYR A 62 -1.39 6.49 10.43
CA TYR A 62 -1.67 6.04 11.80
C TYR A 62 -0.59 5.08 12.32
N LEU A 63 -0.23 4.06 11.54
CA LEU A 63 0.82 3.08 11.90
C LEU A 63 2.18 3.75 12.12
N HIS A 64 2.57 4.65 11.22
CA HIS A 64 3.86 5.37 11.30
C HIS A 64 3.94 6.29 12.53
N ASN A 65 2.80 6.74 13.06
CA ASN A 65 2.73 7.59 14.25
C ASN A 65 2.64 6.82 15.57
N CYS A 66 2.54 5.49 15.54
CA CYS A 66 2.65 4.66 16.73
C CYS A 66 4.00 4.86 17.46
N ARG A 67 4.06 4.40 18.72
CA ARG A 67 5.28 4.42 19.53
C ARG A 67 5.52 3.01 20.11
N PRO A 68 6.52 2.26 19.61
CA PRO A 68 7.38 2.58 18.46
C PRO A 68 6.60 2.66 17.13
N PRO A 69 7.13 3.34 16.09
CA PRO A 69 6.51 3.35 14.76
C PRO A 69 6.31 1.94 14.21
N VAL A 70 5.19 1.72 13.54
CA VAL A 70 4.84 0.44 12.92
C VAL A 70 4.98 0.61 11.40
N ILE A 71 5.84 -0.19 10.76
CA ILE A 71 5.99 -0.21 9.30
C ILE A 71 5.28 -1.45 8.73
N TYR A 72 4.41 -1.25 7.74
CA TYR A 72 3.50 -2.28 7.25
C TYR A 72 4.19 -3.31 6.33
N ARG A 73 5.06 -2.84 5.42
CA ARG A 73 5.98 -3.60 4.56
C ARG A 73 5.39 -4.56 3.52
N ASP A 74 4.08 -4.81 3.51
CA ASP A 74 3.44 -5.67 2.49
C ASP A 74 2.28 -4.97 1.75
N MET A 75 2.52 -3.72 1.34
CA MET A 75 1.53 -2.92 0.62
C MET A 75 1.34 -3.44 -0.82
N LYS A 76 0.19 -4.08 -1.08
CA LYS A 76 -0.22 -4.62 -2.40
C LYS A 76 -1.75 -4.67 -2.53
N PRO A 77 -2.31 -4.75 -3.76
CA PRO A 77 -3.76 -4.85 -3.97
C PRO A 77 -4.44 -6.02 -3.23
N GLY A 78 -3.73 -7.14 -3.05
CA GLY A 78 -4.26 -8.32 -2.36
C GLY A 78 -4.50 -8.12 -0.87
N ASN A 79 -3.82 -7.13 -0.25
CA ASN A 79 -3.94 -6.85 1.18
C ASN A 79 -4.91 -5.70 1.48
N ILE A 80 -5.58 -5.16 0.47
CA ILE A 80 -6.52 -4.05 0.59
C ILE A 80 -7.90 -4.55 0.20
N MET A 81 -8.82 -4.60 1.14
CA MET A 81 -10.20 -4.98 0.90
C MET A 81 -11.09 -3.74 0.73
N LEU A 82 -11.90 -3.72 -0.32
CA LEU A 82 -12.97 -2.75 -0.54
C LEU A 82 -14.30 -3.34 -0.08
N GLN A 83 -14.88 -2.71 0.94
CA GLN A 83 -16.18 -3.11 1.48
C GLN A 83 -17.33 -2.54 0.62
N PRO A 84 -18.55 -3.13 0.69
CA PRO A 84 -19.72 -2.64 -0.06
C PRO A 84 -20.06 -1.16 0.15
N GLY A 85 -19.75 -0.60 1.34
CA GLY A 85 -19.91 0.82 1.66
C GLY A 85 -18.84 1.75 1.07
N GLY A 86 -17.85 1.23 0.34
CA GLY A 86 -16.77 1.99 -0.28
C GLY A 86 -15.55 2.23 0.62
N ASN A 87 -15.60 1.78 1.88
CA ASN A 87 -14.49 1.85 2.82
C ASN A 87 -13.42 0.80 2.52
N LEU A 88 -12.17 1.12 2.82
CA LEU A 88 -11.05 0.19 2.70
C LEU A 88 -10.66 -0.41 4.06
N ARG A 89 -10.21 -1.67 4.04
CA ARG A 89 -9.60 -2.36 5.20
C ARG A 89 -8.27 -2.98 4.78
N LEU A 90 -7.25 -2.93 5.63
CA LEU A 90 -6.02 -3.70 5.46
C LEU A 90 -6.19 -5.07 6.14
N ILE A 91 -5.88 -6.16 5.44
CA ILE A 91 -6.31 -7.52 5.84
C ILE A 91 -5.17 -8.52 6.11
N ASP A 92 -3.91 -8.10 6.04
CA ASP A 92 -2.75 -8.98 6.33
C ASP A 92 -1.65 -8.20 7.05
N PHE A 93 -1.24 -8.65 8.24
CA PHE A 93 -0.19 -8.02 9.06
C PHE A 93 1.03 -8.92 9.25
N GLY A 94 1.16 -9.99 8.47
CA GLY A 94 2.23 -10.98 8.61
C GLY A 94 3.64 -10.42 8.40
N ALA A 95 3.77 -9.24 7.79
CA ALA A 95 5.05 -8.58 7.52
C ALA A 95 5.32 -7.35 8.41
N VAL A 96 4.47 -7.06 9.41
CA VAL A 96 4.64 -5.87 10.25
C VAL A 96 5.96 -5.87 11.01
N PHE A 97 6.56 -4.70 11.16
CA PHE A 97 7.78 -4.50 11.96
C PHE A 97 7.61 -3.44 13.03
N THR A 98 8.14 -3.74 14.21
CA THR A 98 8.22 -2.83 15.36
C THR A 98 9.61 -2.98 16.00
N GLY A 99 10.59 -2.13 15.67
CA GLY A 99 11.90 -2.17 16.32
C GLY A 99 13.05 -1.52 15.54
N ASP A 100 14.23 -1.57 16.14
CA ASP A 100 15.54 -1.27 15.54
C ASP A 100 16.33 -2.59 15.44
N GLY A 101 16.81 -2.96 14.24
CA GLY A 101 17.57 -4.20 13.99
C GLY A 101 17.51 -4.68 12.54
N ASP A 102 18.34 -5.67 12.20
CA ASP A 102 18.39 -6.26 10.85
C ASP A 102 17.00 -6.74 10.40
N THR A 103 16.54 -6.20 9.28
CA THR A 103 15.23 -6.50 8.71
C THR A 103 15.33 -7.76 7.85
N PRO A 104 14.59 -8.85 8.17
CA PRO A 104 14.54 -10.01 7.29
C PRO A 104 14.03 -9.58 5.91
N ASN A 105 14.57 -10.19 4.83
CA ASN A 105 14.06 -10.00 3.47
C ASN A 105 12.57 -10.38 3.43
N LEU A 106 11.71 -9.37 3.51
CA LEU A 106 10.26 -9.50 3.65
C LEU A 106 9.58 -8.55 2.67
N GLY A 107 8.44 -9.00 2.15
CA GLY A 107 7.62 -8.26 1.20
C GLY A 107 7.32 -9.07 -0.04
N THR A 108 6.23 -8.72 -0.71
CA THR A 108 5.81 -9.44 -1.92
C THR A 108 6.67 -9.06 -3.13
N ARG A 109 7.18 -10.07 -3.84
CA ARG A 109 7.97 -9.87 -5.06
C ARG A 109 7.23 -8.96 -6.05
N GLY A 110 7.92 -7.94 -6.55
CA GLY A 110 7.36 -6.93 -7.44
C GLY A 110 6.81 -5.68 -6.72
N TYR A 111 6.45 -5.78 -5.43
CA TYR A 111 5.94 -4.65 -4.62
C TYR A 111 6.93 -4.16 -3.57
N ALA A 112 7.77 -5.05 -3.06
CA ALA A 112 8.76 -4.72 -2.05
C ALA A 112 9.69 -3.59 -2.51
N ALA A 113 9.97 -2.65 -1.60
CA ALA A 113 10.91 -1.57 -1.85
C ALA A 113 12.35 -2.10 -1.96
N PRO A 114 13.26 -1.41 -2.69
CA PRO A 114 14.64 -1.84 -2.83
C PRO A 114 15.35 -2.08 -1.50
N GLU A 115 15.13 -1.22 -0.51
CA GLU A 115 15.69 -1.37 0.83
C GLU A 115 15.20 -2.64 1.54
N GLN A 116 13.94 -3.07 1.33
CA GLN A 116 13.43 -4.33 1.88
C GLN A 116 14.10 -5.55 1.27
N LEU A 117 14.42 -5.49 -0.02
CA LEU A 117 15.09 -6.57 -0.75
C LEU A 117 16.58 -6.65 -0.42
N ALA A 118 17.17 -5.53 -0.01
CA ALA A 118 18.56 -5.42 0.43
C ALA A 118 18.74 -5.74 1.93
N GLY A 119 17.65 -5.97 2.68
CA GLY A 119 17.67 -6.12 4.13
C GLY A 119 18.00 -4.83 4.90
N GLU A 120 17.97 -3.68 4.22
CA GLU A 120 18.25 -2.37 4.79
C GLU A 120 17.08 -1.88 5.66
N GLN A 121 17.37 -0.93 6.55
CA GLN A 121 16.39 -0.38 7.49
C GLN A 121 15.17 0.18 6.75
N ALA A 122 13.99 -0.38 7.07
CA ALA A 122 12.71 0.11 6.58
C ALA A 122 12.19 1.27 7.45
N ASP A 123 11.51 2.23 6.80
CA ASP A 123 10.78 3.30 7.48
C ASP A 123 9.46 3.61 6.75
N ALA A 124 8.79 4.70 7.12
CA ALA A 124 7.51 5.11 6.52
C ALA A 124 7.55 5.17 4.97
N ARG A 125 8.71 5.49 4.40
CA ARG A 125 8.92 5.65 2.96
C ARG A 125 8.97 4.32 2.21
N THR A 126 9.18 3.22 2.94
CA THR A 126 9.03 1.85 2.44
C THR A 126 7.58 1.56 2.07
N ASP A 127 6.63 1.90 2.94
CA ASP A 127 5.20 1.73 2.66
C ASP A 127 4.71 2.66 1.54
N ILE A 128 5.28 3.87 1.45
CA ILE A 128 5.01 4.81 0.35
C ILE A 128 5.42 4.22 -1.00
N TYR A 129 6.55 3.52 -1.07
CA TYR A 129 6.97 2.82 -2.28
C TYR A 129 5.96 1.75 -2.67
N GLY A 130 5.61 0.85 -1.74
CA GLY A 130 4.65 -0.22 -2.01
C GLY A 130 3.26 0.32 -2.40
N LEU A 131 2.83 1.44 -1.82
CA LEU A 131 1.60 2.13 -2.24
C LEU A 131 1.72 2.70 -3.65
N GLY A 132 2.88 3.26 -4.01
CA GLY A 132 3.17 3.72 -5.37
C GLY A 132 3.10 2.59 -6.40
N VAL A 133 3.67 1.42 -6.09
CA VAL A 133 3.59 0.23 -6.94
C VAL A 133 2.16 -0.31 -7.03
N THR A 134 1.44 -0.31 -5.92
CA THR A 134 0.01 -0.67 -5.86
C THR A 134 -0.81 0.23 -6.79
N MET A 135 -0.61 1.54 -6.72
CA MET A 135 -1.27 2.50 -7.62
C MET A 135 -0.93 2.21 -9.08
N TYR A 136 0.34 1.97 -9.40
CA TYR A 136 0.75 1.61 -10.76
C TYR A 136 0.00 0.38 -11.27
N HIS A 137 -0.05 -0.70 -10.47
CA HIS A 137 -0.69 -1.93 -10.88
C HIS A 137 -2.19 -1.71 -11.12
N LEU A 138 -2.88 -1.04 -10.19
CA LEU A 138 -4.30 -0.75 -10.33
C LEU A 138 -4.61 0.13 -11.56
N LEU A 139 -3.74 1.10 -11.89
CA LEU A 139 -3.96 2.03 -13.01
C LEU A 139 -3.65 1.42 -14.38
N THR A 140 -2.82 0.38 -14.44
CA THR A 140 -2.28 -0.16 -15.69
C THR A 140 -2.70 -1.60 -15.95
N GLY A 141 -3.02 -2.37 -14.92
CA GLY A 141 -3.22 -3.82 -14.97
C GLY A 141 -1.94 -4.59 -15.32
N GLN A 142 -0.78 -3.94 -15.31
CA GLN A 142 0.49 -4.58 -15.61
C GLN A 142 1.14 -5.09 -14.33
N GLU A 143 1.52 -6.37 -14.33
CA GLU A 143 2.15 -7.02 -13.19
C GLU A 143 3.48 -6.34 -12.83
N PRO A 144 3.62 -5.79 -11.59
CA PRO A 144 4.81 -5.05 -11.17
C PRO A 144 6.12 -5.82 -11.32
N GLY A 145 6.10 -7.14 -11.10
CA GLY A 145 7.28 -7.99 -11.23
C GLY A 145 7.84 -8.10 -12.66
N GLN A 146 7.09 -7.66 -13.67
CA GLN A 146 7.51 -7.63 -15.08
C GLN A 146 8.08 -6.27 -15.52
N VAL A 147 7.98 -5.24 -14.66
CA VAL A 147 8.47 -3.90 -14.96
C VAL A 147 10.00 -3.89 -14.88
N ARG A 148 10.66 -3.62 -16.00
CA ARG A 148 12.12 -3.54 -16.06
C ARG A 148 12.62 -2.37 -15.21
N ASP A 149 13.71 -2.63 -14.47
CA ASP A 149 14.44 -1.65 -13.67
C ASP A 149 13.60 -0.91 -12.60
N GLY A 150 12.43 -1.43 -12.23
CA GLY A 150 11.51 -0.77 -11.28
C GLY A 150 10.98 0.58 -11.79
N ALA A 151 11.03 0.83 -13.10
CA ALA A 151 10.61 2.09 -13.70
C ALA A 151 9.08 2.16 -13.87
N PHE A 152 8.34 2.36 -12.78
CA PHE A 152 6.88 2.46 -12.78
C PHE A 152 6.39 3.77 -13.42
N GLN A 153 6.30 3.79 -14.74
CA GLN A 153 5.87 4.94 -15.54
C GLN A 153 4.46 4.72 -16.08
N LEU A 154 3.55 5.66 -15.86
CA LEU A 154 2.18 5.58 -16.41
C LEU A 154 2.12 6.09 -17.86
N ARG A 155 3.12 6.86 -18.29
CA ARG A 155 3.22 7.34 -19.67
C ARG A 155 3.34 6.16 -20.63
N GLY A 156 2.50 6.16 -21.66
CA GLY A 156 2.47 5.11 -22.67
C GLY A 156 1.47 3.99 -22.36
N CYS A 157 1.04 3.81 -21.11
CA CYS A 157 0.04 2.81 -20.74
C CYS A 157 -1.37 3.21 -21.20
N SER A 158 -1.75 4.47 -21.02
CA SER A 158 -3.07 4.98 -21.45
C SER A 158 -3.09 6.50 -21.57
N ARG A 159 -3.73 7.02 -22.63
CA ARG A 159 -3.94 8.47 -22.81
C ARG A 159 -4.88 9.08 -21.76
N ARG A 160 -5.65 8.26 -21.04
CA ARG A 160 -6.58 8.70 -19.98
C ARG A 160 -5.85 9.05 -18.68
N LEU A 161 -4.62 8.57 -18.50
CA LEU A 161 -3.83 8.81 -17.29
C LEU A 161 -3.14 10.17 -17.37
N SER A 162 -3.28 10.94 -16.29
CA SER A 162 -2.71 12.29 -16.25
C SER A 162 -1.19 12.30 -16.04
N ARG A 163 -0.51 13.28 -16.63
CA ARG A 163 0.92 13.52 -16.37
C ARG A 163 1.22 13.87 -14.91
N LYS A 164 0.26 14.43 -14.18
CA LYS A 164 0.43 14.75 -12.76
C LYS A 164 0.42 13.47 -11.92
N LEU A 165 -0.51 12.54 -12.19
CA LEU A 165 -0.57 11.24 -11.50
C LEU A 165 0.67 10.39 -11.81
N ASP A 166 1.16 10.40 -13.05
CA ASP A 166 2.45 9.80 -13.43
C ASP A 166 3.60 10.31 -12.57
N ARG A 167 3.67 11.63 -12.34
CA ARG A 167 4.68 12.24 -11.47
C ARG A 167 4.56 11.77 -10.02
N ILE A 168 3.34 11.63 -9.51
CA ILE A 168 3.08 11.16 -8.13
C ILE A 168 3.58 9.73 -7.98
N VAL A 169 3.13 8.81 -8.86
CA VAL A 169 3.55 7.40 -8.84
C VAL A 169 5.06 7.28 -8.92
N ARG A 170 5.70 7.96 -9.89
CA ARG A 170 7.15 7.94 -10.05
C ARG A 170 7.91 8.51 -8.86
N ARG A 171 7.32 9.44 -8.10
CA ARG A 171 7.95 9.97 -6.88
C ARG A 171 7.84 8.95 -5.75
N CYS A 172 6.71 8.26 -5.60
CA CYS A 172 6.57 7.19 -4.62
C CYS A 172 7.57 6.06 -4.88
N THR A 173 7.79 5.69 -6.15
CA THR A 173 8.59 4.52 -6.52
C THR A 173 10.05 4.84 -6.87
N ARG A 174 10.62 5.93 -6.32
CA ARG A 174 12.05 6.21 -6.53
C ARG A 174 12.90 5.21 -5.77
N PRO A 175 14.03 4.71 -6.33
CA PRO A 175 14.87 3.75 -5.64
C PRO A 175 15.37 4.26 -4.28
N ASN A 176 15.92 5.48 -4.24
CA ASN A 176 16.35 6.11 -2.99
C ASN A 176 15.13 6.63 -2.18
N PRO A 177 14.93 6.16 -0.92
CA PRO A 177 13.87 6.64 -0.04
C PRO A 177 13.85 8.16 0.18
N ASP A 178 15.00 8.82 0.27
CA ASP A 178 15.12 10.27 0.48
C ASP A 178 14.52 11.10 -0.65
N GLN A 179 14.37 10.49 -1.83
CA GLN A 179 13.79 11.15 -2.99
C GLN A 179 12.26 10.99 -3.08
N ARG A 180 11.65 10.19 -2.19
CA ARG A 180 10.20 9.93 -2.16
C ARG A 180 9.45 11.06 -1.44
N TYR A 181 8.20 10.81 -1.03
CA TYR A 181 7.53 11.68 -0.08
C TYR A 181 8.05 11.39 1.33
N PRO A 182 8.31 12.41 2.16
CA PRO A 182 8.85 12.17 3.50
C PRO A 182 7.82 11.57 4.47
N SER A 183 6.51 11.68 4.17
CA SER A 183 5.45 11.06 4.95
C SER A 183 4.22 10.71 4.09
N CYS A 184 3.36 9.84 4.61
CA CYS A 184 2.04 9.57 4.01
C CYS A 184 1.17 10.82 3.94
N GLU A 185 1.33 11.77 4.87
CA GLU A 185 0.60 13.03 4.85
C GLU A 185 0.99 13.91 3.65
N ASP A 186 2.28 13.95 3.29
CA ASP A 186 2.76 14.70 2.12
C ASP A 186 2.27 14.08 0.80
N LEU A 187 2.25 12.75 0.72
CA LEU A 187 1.64 12.04 -0.41
C LEU A 187 0.14 12.34 -0.51
N ARG A 188 -0.59 12.24 0.61
CA ARG A 188 -2.03 12.52 0.68
C ARG A 188 -2.36 13.92 0.18
N LYS A 189 -1.58 14.93 0.60
CA LYS A 189 -1.75 16.32 0.15
C LYS A 189 -1.59 16.46 -1.37
N ASP A 190 -0.61 15.80 -2.00
CA ASP A 190 -0.47 15.92 -3.47
C ASP A 190 -1.59 15.18 -4.23
N LEU A 191 -2.05 14.04 -3.70
CA LEU A 191 -3.23 13.32 -4.21
C LEU A 191 -4.50 14.18 -4.10
N GLU A 192 -4.69 14.91 -3.02
CA GLU A 192 -5.81 15.85 -2.83
C GLU A 192 -5.74 17.02 -3.80
N ASN A 193 -4.55 17.61 -3.94
CA ASN A 193 -4.31 18.66 -4.92
C ASN A 193 -4.52 18.18 -6.37
N PHE A 194 -4.31 16.89 -6.64
CA PHE A 194 -4.66 16.28 -7.92
C PHE A 194 -6.18 16.17 -8.10
N ALA A 195 -6.90 15.66 -7.10
CA ALA A 195 -8.35 15.47 -7.14
C ALA A 195 -9.12 16.80 -7.27
N ASN A 196 -8.73 17.82 -6.52
CA ASN A 196 -9.41 19.13 -6.50
C ASN A 196 -9.32 19.87 -7.85
N ARG A 197 -8.24 19.66 -8.61
CA ARG A 197 -8.07 20.27 -9.95
C ARG A 197 -8.89 19.60 -11.05
N LYS A 198 -9.53 18.46 -10.77
CA LYS A 198 -10.41 17.73 -11.70
C LYS A 198 -11.90 17.98 -11.49
N LYS A 199 -12.30 18.83 -10.54
CA LYS A 199 -13.62 19.47 -10.55
C LYS A 199 -13.63 20.58 -11.62
N LEU A 200 -13.66 20.17 -12.89
CA LEU A 200 -13.91 21.00 -14.07
C LEU A 200 -14.86 20.23 -14.99
#